data_AF-A0A482VIN2-F1
#
_entry.id   AF-A0A482VIN2-F1
#
_cell.length_a   1.000
_cell.length_b   1.000
_cell.length_c   1.000
_cell.angle_alpha   90.00
_cell.angle_beta   90.00
_cell.angle_gamma   90.00
#
_symmetry.space_group_name_H-M   'P 1'
#
loop_
_entity.id
_entity.type
_entity.pdbx_description
1 polymer ?
#
loop_
_entity_poly.entity_id
_entity_poly.type
_entity_poly.pdbx_seq_one_letter_code
_entity_poly.pdbx_strand_id
1 'polypeptide(L)'
;SNSAFEAMKKYKTSFENSFEKMSRFEQLLDGDNGLAQKIIALQSGSRNVSESVLRSIRRVSRRVNSLQTQVRALTMLLNNNECASNPCKNGGTCQDLFNGFICQCTTEVRFVTKTLTSVPDSQALI
;
A
#
# COMPACT_ATOMS: atom_id res chain seq x y z
N SER A 1 -9.52 -12.76 23.78
CA SER A 1 -8.57 -11.65 23.58
C SER A 1 -8.90 -10.92 22.28
N ASN A 2 -9.89 -10.02 22.31
CA ASN A 2 -10.36 -9.28 21.12
C ASN A 2 -9.67 -7.92 20.93
N SER A 3 -8.83 -7.49 21.86
CA SER A 3 -8.21 -6.16 21.84
C SER A 3 -7.16 -5.98 20.74
N ALA A 4 -6.38 -7.03 20.43
CA ALA A 4 -5.36 -6.97 19.39
C ALA A 4 -5.98 -6.87 17.97
N PHE A 5 -7.07 -7.60 17.73
CA PHE A 5 -7.78 -7.58 16.45
C PHE A 5 -8.47 -6.23 16.21
N GLU A 6 -9.14 -5.68 17.22
CA GLU A 6 -9.74 -4.33 17.18
C GLU A 6 -8.67 -3.24 16.97
N ALA A 7 -7.51 -3.37 17.63
CA ALA A 7 -6.39 -2.46 17.42
C ALA A 7 -5.89 -2.50 15.97
N MET A 8 -5.71 -3.69 15.39
CA MET A 8 -5.30 -3.85 14.00
C MET A 8 -6.31 -3.25 13.01
N LYS A 9 -7.61 -3.42 13.25
CA LYS A 9 -8.67 -2.81 12.43
C LYS A 9 -8.60 -1.28 12.47
N LYS A 10 -8.37 -0.69 13.64
CA LYS A 10 -8.18 0.75 13.81
C LYS A 10 -6.94 1.25 13.07
N TYR A 11 -5.84 0.50 13.10
CA TYR A 11 -4.64 0.82 12.31
C TYR A 11 -4.91 0.78 10.81
N LYS A 12 -5.66 -0.22 10.31
CA LYS A 12 -6.06 -0.31 8.89
C LYS A 12 -6.83 0.93 8.45
N THR A 13 -7.89 1.30 9.17
CA THR A 13 -8.69 2.49 8.84
C THR A 13 -7.88 3.79 8.93
N SER A 14 -7.01 3.93 9.93
CA SER A 14 -6.13 5.11 10.04
C SER A 14 -5.15 5.20 8.86
N PHE A 15 -4.65 4.05 8.39
CA PHE A 15 -3.76 3.97 7.24
C PHE A 15 -4.49 4.34 5.94
N GLU A 16 -5.67 3.77 5.70
CA GLU A 16 -6.53 4.08 4.55
C GLU A 16 -6.87 5.58 4.49
N ASN A 17 -7.25 6.19 5.62
CA ASN A 17 -7.49 7.64 5.73
C ASN A 17 -6.24 8.49 5.41
N SER A 18 -5.05 7.96 5.70
CA SER A 18 -3.79 8.65 5.39
C SER A 18 -3.46 8.53 3.90
N PHE A 19 -3.79 7.39 3.29
CA PHE A 19 -3.65 7.18 1.85
C PHE A 19 -4.61 8.07 1.04
N GLU A 20 -5.84 8.25 1.49
CA GLU A 20 -6.81 9.14 0.85
C GLU A 20 -6.33 10.61 0.86
N LYS A 21 -5.74 11.06 1.98
CA LYS A 21 -5.09 12.38 2.07
C LYS A 21 -3.91 12.51 1.12
N MET A 22 -3.15 11.43 0.93
CA MET A 22 -2.04 11.37 -0.05
C MET A 22 -2.56 11.47 -1.49
N SER A 23 -3.65 10.76 -1.82
CA SER A 23 -4.29 10.83 -3.14
C SER A 23 -4.80 12.25 -3.44
N ARG A 24 -5.39 12.93 -2.44
CA ARG A 24 -5.79 14.34 -2.58
C ARG A 24 -4.59 15.27 -2.79
N PHE A 25 -3.43 14.97 -2.19
CA PHE A 25 -2.20 15.70 -2.45
C PHE A 25 -1.66 15.44 -3.87
N GLU A 26 -1.73 14.21 -4.37
CA GLU A 26 -1.41 13.90 -5.78
C GLU A 26 -2.33 14.68 -6.74
N GLN A 27 -3.64 14.78 -6.46
CA GLN A 27 -4.55 15.62 -7.25
C GLN A 27 -4.17 17.11 -7.24
N LEU A 28 -3.61 17.62 -6.14
CA LEU A 28 -3.12 19.01 -6.07
C LEU A 28 -1.83 19.21 -6.88
N LEU A 29 -1.02 18.18 -7.06
CA LEU A 29 0.21 18.23 -7.84
C LEU A 29 -0.07 18.05 -9.34
N ASP A 30 -0.79 16.99 -9.69
CA ASP A 30 -0.88 16.45 -11.06
C ASP A 30 -2.25 16.62 -11.73
N GLY A 31 -3.28 17.11 -11.02
CA GLY A 31 -4.61 17.33 -11.60
C GLY A 31 -4.63 18.41 -12.69
N ASP A 32 -5.72 18.47 -13.46
CA ASP A 32 -5.89 19.40 -14.60
C ASP A 32 -5.84 20.90 -14.21
N ASN A 33 -6.00 21.21 -12.91
CA ASN A 33 -5.79 22.55 -12.33
C ASN A 33 -4.70 22.57 -11.24
N GLY A 34 -3.89 21.51 -11.20
CA GLY A 34 -2.86 21.25 -10.22
C GLY A 34 -1.64 22.15 -10.38
N LEU A 35 -0.69 21.98 -9.46
CA LEU A 35 0.53 22.77 -9.42
C LEU A 35 1.33 22.64 -10.73
N ALA A 36 1.37 21.46 -11.35
CA ALA A 36 2.03 21.25 -12.63
C ALA A 36 1.43 22.12 -13.74
N GLN A 37 0.10 22.17 -13.87
CA GLN A 37 -0.61 23.01 -14.84
C GLN A 37 -0.41 24.51 -14.57
N LYS A 38 -0.40 24.94 -13.30
CA LYS A 38 -0.06 26.31 -12.92
C LYS A 38 1.38 26.68 -13.25
N ILE A 39 2.32 25.74 -13.09
CA ILE A 39 3.72 25.92 -13.48
C ILE A 39 3.84 26.05 -15.01
N ILE A 40 3.15 25.21 -15.78
CA ILE A 40 3.12 25.30 -17.25
C ILE A 40 2.56 26.66 -17.70
N ALA A 41 1.45 27.12 -17.10
CA ALA A 41 0.85 28.43 -17.38
C ALA A 41 1.80 29.60 -17.04
N LEU A 42 2.57 29.49 -15.94
CA LEU A 42 3.60 30.46 -15.57
C LEU A 42 4.85 30.39 -16.46
N GLN A 43 5.16 29.22 -17.03
CA GLN A 43 6.27 29.02 -17.97
C GLN A 43 5.92 29.52 -19.37
N SER A 44 4.66 29.41 -19.80
CA SER A 44 4.16 30.08 -21.01
C SER A 44 4.20 31.62 -20.89
N GLY A 45 4.26 32.14 -19.66
CA GLY A 45 4.61 33.52 -19.33
C GLY A 45 6.10 33.69 -18.95
N SER A 46 7.01 33.22 -19.81
CA SER A 46 8.47 33.44 -19.79
C SER A 46 9.10 33.86 -18.44
N ARG A 47 9.27 32.91 -17.52
CA ARG A 47 10.21 33.06 -16.40
C ARG A 47 11.45 32.22 -16.69
N ASN A 48 12.59 32.88 -16.84
CA ASN A 48 13.91 32.25 -16.78
C ASN A 48 14.11 31.70 -15.35
N VAL A 49 13.69 30.46 -15.12
CA VAL A 49 13.90 29.78 -13.85
C VAL A 49 15.40 29.54 -13.70
N SER A 50 16.00 30.12 -12.67
CA SER A 50 17.43 29.97 -12.41
C SER A 50 17.82 28.49 -12.29
N GLU A 51 18.97 28.11 -12.87
CA GLU A 51 19.47 26.73 -12.84
C GLU A 51 19.62 26.20 -11.40
N SER A 52 19.83 27.08 -10.42
CA SER A 52 19.84 26.72 -8.99
C SER A 52 18.49 26.18 -8.50
N VAL A 53 17.40 26.77 -9.00
CA VAL A 53 16.03 26.36 -8.72
C VAL A 53 15.73 25.03 -9.43
N LEU A 54 16.13 24.88 -10.69
CA LEU A 54 15.98 23.62 -11.43
C LEU A 54 16.74 22.46 -10.77
N ARG A 55 17.96 22.69 -10.30
CA ARG A 55 18.74 21.68 -9.53
C ARG A 55 18.03 21.27 -8.25
N SER A 56 17.43 22.23 -7.55
CA SER A 56 16.69 21.98 -6.32
C SER A 56 15.42 21.16 -6.60
N ILE A 57 14.67 21.51 -7.65
CA ILE A 57 13.50 20.75 -8.11
C ILE A 57 13.88 19.31 -8.46
N ARG A 58 14.97 19.09 -9.22
CA ARG A 58 15.45 17.72 -9.56
C ARG A 58 15.80 16.89 -8.33
N ARG A 59 16.35 17.49 -7.25
CA ARG A 59 16.63 16.76 -5.99
C ARG A 59 15.33 16.35 -5.28
N VAL A 60 14.37 17.27 -5.21
CA VAL A 60 13.07 16.99 -4.59
C VAL A 60 12.32 15.93 -5.39
N SER A 61 12.25 16.07 -6.72
CA SER A 61 11.60 15.09 -7.61
C SER A 61 12.19 13.69 -7.47
N ARG A 62 13.52 13.54 -7.34
CA ARG A 62 14.14 12.23 -7.06
C ARG A 62 13.69 11.62 -5.74
N ARG A 63 13.62 12.43 -4.67
CA ARG A 63 13.14 11.96 -3.35
C ARG A 63 11.67 11.58 -3.40
N VAL A 64 10.85 12.38 -4.09
CA VAL A 64 9.42 12.11 -4.29
C VAL A 64 9.23 10.81 -5.07
N ASN A 65 9.93 10.60 -6.19
CA ASN A 65 9.83 9.37 -6.98
C ASN A 65 10.30 8.12 -6.20
N SER A 66 11.36 8.26 -5.40
CA SER A 66 11.83 7.19 -4.50
C SER A 66 10.78 6.83 -3.45
N LEU A 67 10.16 7.84 -2.83
CA LEU A 67 9.09 7.64 -1.85
C LEU A 67 7.85 7.03 -2.51
N GLN A 68 7.48 7.50 -3.69
CA GLN A 68 6.34 6.97 -4.44
C GLN A 68 6.56 5.50 -4.81
N THR A 69 7.78 5.09 -5.14
CA THR A 69 8.12 3.69 -5.41
C THR A 69 7.96 2.82 -4.15
N GLN A 70 8.40 3.31 -2.99
CA GLN A 70 8.22 2.62 -1.71
C GLN A 70 6.75 2.52 -1.32
N VAL A 71 5.98 3.59 -1.51
CA VAL A 71 4.52 3.61 -1.25
C VAL A 71 3.79 2.63 -2.17
N ARG A 72 4.11 2.57 -3.47
CA ARG A 72 3.50 1.61 -4.41
C ARG A 72 3.72 0.15 -3.97
N ALA A 73 4.93 -0.19 -3.53
CA ALA A 73 5.23 -1.53 -3.03
C ALA A 73 4.40 -1.88 -1.80
N LEU A 74 4.20 -0.91 -0.89
CA LEU A 74 3.34 -1.08 0.28
C LEU A 74 1.85 -1.20 -0.09
N THR A 75 1.37 -0.43 -1.07
CA THR A 75 -0.02 -0.50 -1.56
C THR A 75 -0.35 -1.88 -2.12
N MET A 76 0.60 -2.53 -2.82
CA MET A 76 0.41 -3.91 -3.31
C MET A 76 0.21 -4.94 -2.19
N LEU A 77 0.70 -4.68 -0.98
CA LEU A 77 0.54 -5.57 0.18
C LEU A 77 -0.76 -5.32 0.95
N LEU A 78 -1.39 -4.16 0.76
CA LEU A 78 -2.61 -3.77 1.47
C LEU A 78 -3.89 -4.04 0.68
N ASN A 79 -3.80 -4.00 -0.65
CA ASN A 79 -4.95 -4.14 -1.54
C ASN A 79 -5.06 -5.52 -2.18
N ASN A 80 -4.09 -6.41 -1.94
CA ASN A 80 -4.26 -7.81 -2.31
C ASN A 80 -5.30 -8.46 -1.39
N ASN A 81 -6.06 -9.37 -1.98
CA ASN A 81 -6.94 -10.26 -1.24
C ASN A 81 -6.36 -11.67 -1.38
N GLU A 82 -5.62 -12.10 -0.37
CA GLU A 82 -4.94 -13.39 -0.31
C GLU A 82 -5.93 -14.56 -0.26
N CYS A 83 -7.20 -14.30 0.08
CA CYS A 83 -8.27 -15.29 0.04
C CYS A 83 -8.88 -15.48 -1.36
N ALA A 84 -8.56 -14.65 -2.36
CA ALA A 84 -9.21 -14.70 -3.67
C ALA A 84 -9.05 -16.04 -4.41
N SER A 85 -7.96 -16.77 -4.14
CA SER A 85 -7.70 -18.10 -4.72
C SER A 85 -8.28 -19.26 -3.90
N ASN A 86 -9.07 -18.98 -2.86
CA ASN A 86 -9.61 -19.97 -1.92
C ASN A 86 -8.52 -20.93 -1.37
N PRO A 87 -7.47 -20.43 -0.70
CA PRO A 87 -6.33 -21.25 -0.31
C PRO A 87 -6.62 -22.23 0.86
N CYS A 88 -7.71 -22.03 1.61
CA CYS A 88 -8.06 -22.88 2.73
C CYS A 88 -8.68 -24.21 2.28
N LYS A 89 -8.09 -25.32 2.72
CA LYS A 89 -8.58 -26.69 2.45
C LYS A 89 -9.56 -27.16 3.52
N ASN A 90 -10.22 -28.31 3.28
CA ASN A 90 -11.08 -29.01 4.25
C ASN A 90 -12.24 -28.16 4.81
N GLY A 91 -12.78 -27.23 4.01
CA GLY A 91 -13.90 -26.38 4.42
C GLY A 91 -13.53 -25.30 5.43
N GLY A 92 -12.24 -24.98 5.60
CA GLY A 92 -11.79 -23.88 6.45
C GLY A 92 -12.18 -22.51 5.89
N THR A 93 -12.55 -21.58 6.78
CA THR A 93 -12.88 -20.20 6.40
C THR A 93 -11.61 -19.37 6.26
N CYS A 94 -11.45 -18.70 5.11
CA CYS A 94 -10.32 -17.82 4.86
C CYS A 94 -10.58 -16.40 5.39
N GLN A 95 -9.59 -15.82 6.06
CA GLN A 95 -9.58 -14.42 6.48
C GLN A 95 -8.34 -13.74 5.91
N ASP A 96 -8.57 -12.71 5.10
CA ASP A 96 -7.54 -11.90 4.46
C ASP A 96 -6.76 -11.05 5.49
N LEU A 97 -5.44 -10.94 5.30
CA LEU A 97 -4.54 -10.17 6.13
C LEU A 97 -3.52 -9.41 5.27
N PHE A 98 -2.83 -8.44 5.87
CA PHE A 98 -1.70 -7.78 5.22
C PHE A 98 -0.60 -8.79 4.86
N ASN A 99 -0.34 -8.98 3.56
CA ASN A 99 0.68 -9.88 3.03
C ASN A 99 0.51 -11.36 3.47
N GLY A 100 -0.73 -11.81 3.70
CA GLY A 100 -1.02 -13.16 4.17
C GLY A 100 -2.51 -13.44 4.38
N PHE A 101 -2.82 -14.61 4.92
CA PHE A 101 -4.18 -15.01 5.27
C PHE A 101 -4.19 -15.96 6.48
N ILE A 102 -5.35 -16.09 7.11
CA ILE A 102 -5.64 -17.10 8.14
C ILE A 102 -6.66 -18.09 7.59
N CYS A 103 -6.44 -19.38 7.84
CA CYS A 103 -7.47 -20.40 7.71
C CYS A 103 -7.99 -20.78 9.09
N GLN A 104 -9.29 -20.59 9.29
CA GLN A 104 -10.01 -21.07 10.47
C GLN A 104 -10.60 -22.45 10.15
N CYS A 105 -10.02 -23.49 10.73
CA CYS A 105 -10.53 -24.86 10.66
C CYS A 105 -11.35 -25.18 11.93
N THR A 106 -12.21 -26.18 11.87
CA THR A 106 -13.11 -26.57 12.97
C THR A 106 -12.39 -26.95 14.27
N THR A 107 -11.13 -27.37 14.19
CA THR A 107 -10.31 -27.79 15.33
C THR A 107 -9.10 -26.89 15.60
N GLU A 108 -8.76 -25.94 14.72
CA GLU A 108 -7.53 -25.14 14.83
C GLU A 108 -7.49 -23.92 13.90
N VAL A 109 -6.65 -22.94 14.22
CA VAL A 109 -6.40 -21.74 13.41
C VAL A 109 -4.98 -21.80 12.85
N ARG A 110 -4.83 -21.68 11.53
CA ARG A 110 -3.51 -21.69 10.85
C ARG A 110 -3.22 -20.34 10.18
N PHE A 111 -2.01 -19.83 10.38
CA PHE A 111 -1.53 -18.55 9.82
C PHE A 111 -0.61 -18.81 8.61
N VAL A 112 -0.83 -18.09 7.51
CA VAL A 112 -0.03 -18.21 6.28
C VAL A 112 0.40 -16.83 5.80
N THR A 113 1.69 -16.64 5.51
CA THR A 113 2.23 -15.37 4.99
C THR A 113 2.97 -15.59 3.68
N LYS A 114 2.98 -14.57 2.81
CA LYS A 114 3.58 -14.66 1.46
C LYS A 114 5.10 -14.86 1.46
N THR A 115 5.77 -14.49 2.56
CA THR A 115 7.23 -14.65 2.74
C THR A 115 7.63 -15.99 3.37
N LEU A 116 6.69 -16.67 4.03
CA LEU A 116 6.88 -18.04 4.52
C LEU A 116 6.28 -19.02 3.50
N THR A 117 6.89 -19.14 2.33
CA THR A 117 6.50 -20.09 1.27
C THR A 117 6.80 -21.56 1.61
N SER A 118 7.05 -21.90 2.86
CA SER A 118 7.25 -23.30 3.27
C SER A 118 6.85 -23.51 4.72
N VAL A 119 5.55 -23.52 5.02
CA VAL A 119 5.08 -24.59 5.90
C VAL A 119 4.85 -25.77 4.95
N PRO A 120 5.80 -26.72 4.83
CA PRO A 120 5.61 -27.83 3.92
C PRO A 120 4.32 -28.56 4.30
N ASP A 121 3.53 -28.94 3.29
CA ASP A 121 2.32 -29.77 3.41
C ASP A 121 2.57 -31.05 4.25
N SER A 122 3.83 -31.43 4.48
CA SER A 122 4.24 -32.55 5.33
C SER A 122 4.07 -32.34 6.84
N GLN A 123 3.62 -31.17 7.31
CA GLN A 123 3.09 -31.03 8.69
C GLN A 123 1.58 -31.32 8.78
N ALA A 124 0.99 -31.90 7.73
CA ALA A 124 -0.36 -32.45 7.72
C ALA A 124 -0.37 -33.96 7.95
N LEU A 125 0.47 -34.47 8.86
CA LEU A 125 0.42 -35.86 9.30
C LEU A 125 0.42 -35.93 10.82
N ILE A 126 -0.69 -36.53 11.28
CA ILE A 126 -1.09 -36.95 12.64
C ILE A 126 -1.73 -35.86 13.49
#